data_AF-A0A962IDP7-F1
#
_entry.id   AF-A0A962IDP7-F1
#
_cell.length_a   1.000
_cell.length_b   1.000
_cell.length_c   1.000
_cell.angle_alpha   90.00
_cell.angle_beta   90.00
_cell.angle_gamma   90.00
#
_symmetry.space_group_name_H-M   'P 1'
#
loop_
_entity.id
_entity.type
_entity.pdbx_description
1 polymer ?
#
loop_
_entity_poly.entity_id
_entity_poly.type
_entity_poly.pdbx_seq_one_letter_code
_entity_poly.pdbx_strand_id
1 'polypeptide(L)'
;MPVIHYQGRKVFSSPLSRQYLTWTILFGATLSLIITTAEIYDYYLGLRYDLNHTLDRISTTYLSALSRSLWEYNEVQAQLILDGITLDERVMAVEINSDTLMLSSGVVPTGDVIIKSDVPVYIRASGKNNYLGDLVLYADLDWAFRQVYQFATTRLLSNLVKSISLLLFGFFAFRMLVNKHLETISHFVASGKTLRVPVEKLEIDRNTFAYAGWDEIDDVVSAVNQLGYELQHHIGKVVTMMREAE
;
A
#
# COMPACT_ATOMS: atom_id res chain seq x y z
N MET A 1 16.33 42.37 33.43
CA MET A 1 16.68 41.51 32.27
C MET A 1 15.65 40.40 32.19
N PRO A 2 14.86 40.27 31.12
CA PRO A 2 13.88 39.20 31.03
C PRO A 2 14.61 37.89 30.73
N VAL A 3 14.46 36.92 31.62
CA VAL A 3 14.91 35.54 31.41
C VAL A 3 13.98 34.92 30.37
N ILE A 4 14.45 34.78 29.14
CA ILE A 4 13.70 34.09 28.09
C ILE A 4 13.74 32.61 28.42
N HIS A 5 12.68 32.10 29.04
CA HIS A 5 12.46 30.68 29.24
C HIS A 5 12.20 30.01 27.89
N TYR A 6 13.22 29.38 27.32
CA TYR A 6 13.06 28.44 26.22
C TYR A 6 12.43 27.15 26.77
N GLN A 7 11.10 27.15 26.93
CA GLN A 7 10.36 25.91 27.05
C GLN A 7 10.47 25.16 25.73
N GLY A 8 11.00 23.93 25.79
CA GLY A 8 11.08 23.01 24.66
C GLY A 8 9.72 22.87 23.98
N ARG A 9 9.53 23.63 22.90
CA ARG A 9 8.34 23.53 22.05
C ARG A 9 8.38 22.15 21.42
N LYS A 10 7.50 21.26 21.89
CA LYS A 10 7.22 19.97 21.25
C LYS A 10 7.14 20.21 19.74
N VAL A 11 7.90 19.46 18.96
CA VAL A 11 8.06 19.56 17.48
C VAL A 11 6.74 19.82 16.71
N PHE A 12 5.62 19.42 17.29
CA PHE A 12 4.25 19.64 16.81
C PHE A 12 3.68 21.07 16.97
N SER A 13 4.34 22.00 17.65
CA SER A 13 3.78 23.34 17.92
C SER A 13 4.30 24.46 17.01
N SER A 14 5.15 24.13 16.02
CA SER A 14 5.56 25.08 14.97
C SER A 14 4.52 25.06 13.85
N PRO A 15 3.95 26.22 13.45
CA PRO A 15 2.97 26.26 12.36
C PRO A 15 3.52 25.74 11.02
N LEU A 16 4.83 25.92 10.78
CA LEU A 16 5.54 25.41 9.60
C LEU A 16 5.69 23.88 9.62
N SER A 17 6.06 23.28 10.77
CA SER A 17 6.19 21.82 10.87
C SER A 17 4.85 21.11 10.69
N ARG A 18 3.76 21.71 11.21
CA ARG A 18 2.40 21.18 11.00
C ARG A 18 1.98 21.22 9.54
N GLN A 19 2.23 22.33 8.84
CA GLN A 19 1.86 22.46 7.43
C GLN A 19 2.60 21.45 6.54
N TYR A 20 3.91 21.28 6.75
CA TYR A 20 4.70 20.28 6.04
C TYR A 20 4.18 18.86 6.29
N LEU A 21 4.00 18.50 7.57
CA LEU A 21 3.53 17.17 7.95
C LEU A 21 2.15 16.85 7.35
N THR A 22 1.22 17.81 7.38
CA THR A 22 -0.11 17.65 6.79
C THR A 22 -0.02 17.39 5.28
N TRP A 23 0.82 18.14 4.55
CA TRP A 23 0.99 17.94 3.11
C TRP A 23 1.67 16.60 2.78
N THR A 24 2.69 16.20 3.54
CA THR A 24 3.35 14.90 3.36
C THR A 24 2.37 13.74 3.59
N ILE A 25 1.53 13.82 4.63
CA ILE A 25 0.52 12.81 4.92
C ILE A 25 -0.54 12.77 3.81
N LEU A 26 -1.08 13.93 3.42
CA LEU A 26 -2.11 14.02 2.37
C LEU A 26 -1.61 13.47 1.04
N PHE A 27 -0.41 13.88 0.62
CA PHE A 27 0.18 13.41 -0.63
C PHE A 27 0.45 11.90 -0.58
N GLY A 28 1.07 11.42 0.51
CA GLY A 28 1.35 9.99 0.69
C GLY A 28 0.08 9.13 0.73
N ALA A 29 -0.96 9.59 1.42
CA ALA A 29 -2.25 8.92 1.47
C ALA A 29 -2.92 8.87 0.09
N THR A 30 -2.91 9.98 -0.65
CA THR A 30 -3.52 10.06 -1.98
C THR A 30 -2.81 9.13 -2.97
N LEU A 31 -1.47 9.15 -2.99
CA LEU A 31 -0.70 8.28 -3.86
C LEU A 31 -0.92 6.81 -3.51
N SER A 32 -0.90 6.47 -2.23
CA SER A 32 -1.14 5.09 -1.76
C SER A 32 -2.54 4.60 -2.13
N LEU A 33 -3.55 5.47 -2.05
CA LEU A 33 -4.92 5.14 -2.43
C LEU A 33 -5.04 4.84 -3.93
N ILE A 34 -4.40 5.65 -4.79
CA ILE A 34 -4.38 5.42 -6.24
C ILE A 34 -3.73 4.07 -6.56
N ILE A 35 -2.56 3.79 -5.96
CA ILE A 35 -1.84 2.53 -6.17
C ILE A 35 -2.66 1.34 -5.69
N THR A 36 -3.19 1.39 -4.46
CA THR A 36 -3.98 0.28 -3.90
C THR A 36 -5.24 0.02 -4.72
N THR A 37 -5.88 1.08 -5.24
CA THR A 37 -7.04 0.93 -6.13
C THR A 37 -6.66 0.23 -7.43
N ALA A 38 -5.52 0.59 -8.03
CA ALA A 38 -5.01 -0.07 -9.22
C ALA A 38 -4.66 -1.55 -8.95
N GLU A 39 -4.04 -1.86 -7.81
CA GLU A 39 -3.74 -3.24 -7.40
C GLU A 39 -5.01 -4.10 -7.24
N ILE A 40 -6.04 -3.56 -6.59
CA ILE A 40 -7.33 -4.25 -6.41
C ILE A 40 -8.01 -4.48 -7.77
N TYR A 41 -7.95 -3.49 -8.66
CA TYR A 41 -8.54 -3.58 -9.98
C TYR A 41 -7.84 -4.63 -10.86
N ASP A 42 -6.50 -4.66 -10.84
CA ASP A 42 -5.71 -5.67 -11.56
C ASP A 42 -5.99 -7.08 -11.02
N TYR A 43 -6.06 -7.23 -9.69
CA TYR A 43 -6.45 -8.50 -9.06
C TYR A 43 -7.84 -8.97 -9.50
N TYR A 44 -8.82 -8.06 -9.57
CA TYR A 44 -10.16 -8.37 -10.06
C TYR A 44 -10.15 -8.84 -11.52
N LEU A 45 -9.39 -8.17 -12.40
CA LEU A 45 -9.25 -8.58 -13.80
C LEU A 45 -8.61 -9.96 -13.92
N GLY A 46 -7.54 -10.21 -13.15
CA GLY A 46 -6.88 -11.52 -13.09
C GLY A 46 -7.82 -12.63 -12.60
N LEU A 47 -8.55 -12.38 -11.51
CA LEU A 47 -9.52 -13.33 -10.97
C LEU A 47 -10.61 -13.69 -11.98
N ARG A 48 -11.13 -12.69 -12.72
CA ARG A 48 -12.12 -12.93 -13.78
C ARG A 48 -11.55 -13.77 -14.92
N TYR A 49 -10.30 -13.49 -15.32
CA TYR A 49 -9.62 -14.26 -16.37
C TYR A 49 -9.41 -15.72 -15.94
N ASP A 50 -8.92 -15.95 -14.72
CA ASP A 50 -8.70 -17.28 -14.17
C ASP A 50 -9.99 -18.08 -14.00
N LEU A 51 -11.09 -17.41 -13.60
CA LEU A 51 -12.40 -18.03 -13.47
C LEU A 51 -12.88 -18.59 -14.82
N ASN A 52 -12.81 -17.80 -15.89
CA ASN A 52 -13.21 -18.24 -17.23
C ASN A 52 -12.38 -19.45 -17.70
N HIS A 53 -11.05 -19.40 -17.55
CA HIS A 53 -10.18 -20.53 -17.90
C HIS A 53 -10.46 -21.79 -17.09
N THR A 54 -10.83 -21.63 -15.82
CA THR A 54 -11.18 -22.76 -14.96
C THR A 54 -12.47 -23.42 -15.45
N LEU A 55 -13.50 -22.62 -15.77
CA LEU A 55 -14.76 -23.14 -16.31
C LEU A 55 -14.56 -23.86 -17.66
N ASP A 56 -13.71 -23.35 -18.54
CA ASP A 56 -13.36 -24.00 -19.82
C ASP A 56 -12.64 -25.34 -19.60
N ARG A 57 -11.73 -25.41 -18.62
CA ARG A 57 -11.01 -26.63 -18.26
C ARG A 57 -11.91 -27.68 -17.62
N ILE A 58 -12.80 -27.27 -16.73
CA ILE A 58 -13.82 -28.14 -16.12
C ILE A 58 -14.69 -28.71 -17.24
N SER A 59 -15.21 -27.83 -18.10
CA SER A 59 -16.03 -28.22 -19.25
C SER A 59 -15.33 -29.28 -20.09
N THR A 60 -14.11 -29.03 -20.56
CA THR A 60 -13.37 -29.95 -21.43
C THR A 60 -13.03 -31.29 -20.76
N THR A 61 -12.72 -31.29 -19.45
CA THR A 61 -12.37 -32.52 -18.71
C THR A 61 -13.59 -33.42 -18.52
N TYR A 62 -14.73 -32.85 -18.14
CA TYR A 62 -15.95 -33.61 -17.85
C TYR A 62 -16.82 -33.87 -19.10
N LEU A 63 -16.67 -33.11 -20.19
CA LEU A 63 -17.47 -33.26 -21.42
C LEU A 63 -17.41 -34.68 -21.99
N SER A 64 -16.23 -35.30 -21.94
CA SER A 64 -16.02 -36.63 -22.52
C SER A 64 -16.77 -37.73 -21.75
N ALA A 65 -16.77 -37.67 -20.43
CA ALA A 65 -17.52 -38.58 -19.57
C ALA A 65 -19.03 -38.29 -19.65
N LEU A 66 -19.41 -37.01 -19.64
CA LEU A 66 -20.80 -36.58 -19.71
C LEU A 66 -21.46 -36.95 -21.04
N SER A 67 -20.79 -36.68 -22.17
CA SER A 67 -21.29 -37.04 -23.51
C SER A 67 -21.55 -38.54 -23.65
N ARG A 68 -20.69 -39.37 -23.04
CA ARG A 68 -20.89 -40.83 -23.03
C ARG A 68 -22.09 -41.24 -22.18
N SER A 69 -22.21 -40.69 -20.98
CA SER A 69 -23.34 -40.95 -20.09
C SER A 69 -24.68 -40.55 -20.71
N LEU A 70 -24.73 -39.40 -21.39
CA LEU A 70 -25.91 -38.90 -22.10
C LEU A 70 -26.28 -39.81 -23.29
N TRP A 71 -25.29 -40.25 -24.09
CA TRP A 71 -25.53 -41.16 -25.21
C TRP A 71 -26.05 -42.54 -24.77
N GLU A 72 -25.59 -43.01 -23.61
CA GLU A 72 -26.01 -44.28 -23.03
C GLU A 72 -27.31 -44.16 -22.21
N TYR A 73 -27.94 -42.97 -22.18
CA TYR A 73 -29.13 -42.66 -21.37
C TYR A 73 -28.97 -43.03 -19.89
N ASN A 74 -27.75 -42.91 -19.37
CA ASN A 74 -27.42 -43.25 -17.99
C ASN A 74 -27.53 -42.01 -17.10
N GLU A 75 -28.73 -41.75 -16.59
CA GLU A 75 -29.01 -40.59 -15.75
C GLU A 75 -28.21 -40.60 -14.43
N VAL A 76 -28.01 -41.78 -13.84
CA VAL A 76 -27.26 -41.92 -12.58
C VAL A 76 -25.80 -41.52 -12.75
N GLN A 77 -25.15 -41.96 -13.83
CA GLN A 77 -23.77 -41.58 -14.12
C GLN A 77 -23.67 -40.09 -14.50
N ALA A 78 -24.65 -39.55 -15.24
CA ALA A 78 -24.66 -38.14 -15.61
C ALA A 78 -24.80 -37.25 -14.37
N GLN A 79 -25.71 -37.59 -13.45
CA GLN A 79 -25.89 -36.85 -12.20
C GLN A 79 -24.62 -36.87 -11.35
N LEU A 80 -23.95 -38.02 -11.19
CA LEU A 80 -22.70 -38.11 -10.43
C LEU A 80 -21.58 -37.24 -11.02
N ILE A 81 -21.53 -37.09 -12.35
CA ILE A 81 -20.58 -36.20 -13.02
C ILE A 81 -20.93 -34.73 -12.72
N LEU A 82 -22.21 -34.35 -12.81
CA LEU A 82 -22.66 -32.99 -12.47
C LEU A 82 -22.36 -32.64 -11.01
N ASP A 83 -22.61 -33.57 -10.08
CA ASP A 83 -22.28 -33.43 -8.66
C ASP A 83 -20.76 -33.31 -8.44
N GLY A 84 -19.95 -33.98 -9.26
CA GLY A 84 -18.50 -33.82 -9.24
C GLY A 84 -18.01 -32.43 -9.68
N ILE A 85 -18.73 -31.79 -10.59
CA ILE A 85 -18.40 -30.43 -11.06
C ILE A 85 -18.73 -29.39 -9.98
N THR A 86 -19.85 -29.56 -9.26
CA THR A 86 -20.29 -28.63 -8.20
C THR A 86 -19.48 -28.72 -6.91
N LEU A 87 -18.53 -29.67 -6.80
CA LEU A 87 -17.53 -29.70 -5.72
C LEU A 87 -16.50 -28.56 -5.83
N ASP A 88 -16.32 -27.96 -7.01
CA ASP A 88 -15.47 -26.78 -7.15
C ASP A 88 -16.19 -25.55 -6.57
N GLU A 89 -15.57 -24.91 -5.57
CA GLU A 89 -16.13 -23.73 -4.88
C GLU A 89 -16.40 -22.52 -5.80
N ARG A 90 -15.88 -22.54 -7.03
CA ARG A 90 -16.11 -21.52 -8.06
C ARG A 90 -17.40 -21.78 -8.85
N VAL A 91 -17.93 -23.00 -8.81
CA VAL A 91 -19.14 -23.44 -9.53
C VAL A 91 -20.30 -23.52 -8.55
N MET A 92 -21.30 -22.65 -8.74
CA MET A 92 -22.50 -22.59 -7.93
C MET A 92 -23.53 -23.65 -8.33
N ALA A 93 -23.68 -23.87 -9.63
CA ALA A 93 -24.59 -24.85 -10.19
C ALA A 93 -24.16 -25.28 -11.59
N VAL A 94 -24.62 -26.45 -12.00
CA VAL A 94 -24.50 -26.96 -13.35
C VAL A 94 -25.83 -27.51 -13.80
N GLU A 95 -26.20 -27.23 -15.04
CA GLU A 95 -27.42 -27.71 -15.67
C GLU A 95 -27.09 -28.32 -17.03
N ILE A 96 -27.71 -29.44 -17.37
CA ILE A 96 -27.68 -29.99 -18.73
C ILE A 96 -29.08 -29.87 -19.31
N ASN A 97 -29.19 -29.16 -20.43
CA ASN A 97 -30.43 -29.02 -21.17
C ASN A 97 -30.35 -29.86 -22.45
N SER A 98 -30.99 -31.02 -22.45
CA SER A 98 -31.13 -31.90 -23.61
C SER A 98 -32.60 -32.08 -23.95
N ASP A 99 -32.92 -32.32 -25.23
CA ASP A 99 -34.28 -32.61 -25.70
C ASP A 99 -34.93 -33.80 -24.97
N THR A 100 -34.12 -34.68 -24.38
CA THR A 100 -34.58 -35.91 -23.73
C THR A 100 -34.35 -35.96 -22.22
N LEU A 101 -33.52 -35.06 -21.68
CA LEU A 101 -33.07 -35.14 -20.30
C LEU A 101 -32.69 -33.75 -19.77
N MET A 102 -33.28 -33.37 -18.63
CA MET A 102 -32.87 -32.18 -17.87
C MET A 102 -32.37 -32.62 -16.50
N LEU A 103 -31.08 -32.44 -16.25
CA LEU A 103 -30.48 -32.68 -14.94
C LEU A 103 -29.79 -31.41 -14.45
N SER A 104 -29.78 -31.22 -13.14
CA SER A 104 -29.06 -30.13 -12.50
C SER A 104 -28.40 -30.58 -11.20
N SER A 105 -27.31 -29.91 -10.86
CA SER A 105 -26.63 -30.07 -9.58
C SER A 105 -26.32 -28.68 -9.03
N GLY A 106 -26.42 -28.51 -7.71
CA GLY A 106 -26.24 -27.23 -7.03
C GLY A 106 -27.50 -26.37 -6.97
N VAL A 107 -27.33 -25.08 -6.68
CA VAL A 107 -28.43 -24.11 -6.54
C VAL A 107 -28.49 -23.23 -7.77
N VAL A 108 -29.36 -23.56 -8.73
CA VAL A 108 -29.52 -22.77 -9.96
C VAL A 108 -30.11 -21.39 -9.60
N PRO A 109 -29.36 -20.29 -9.80
CA PRO A 109 -29.84 -18.96 -9.47
C PRO A 109 -30.92 -18.49 -10.45
N THR A 110 -31.96 -17.85 -9.94
CA THR A 110 -33.15 -17.41 -10.71
C THR A 110 -33.09 -15.92 -11.12
N GLY A 111 -31.90 -15.33 -11.22
CA GLY A 111 -31.69 -13.90 -11.49
C GLY A 111 -30.78 -13.58 -12.69
N ASP A 112 -30.70 -12.30 -13.05
CA ASP A 112 -29.97 -11.80 -14.24
C ASP A 112 -28.43 -11.72 -14.08
N VAL A 113 -27.90 -11.93 -12.88
CA VAL A 113 -26.48 -11.64 -12.58
C VAL A 113 -25.68 -12.93 -12.43
N ILE A 114 -25.49 -13.62 -13.55
CA ILE A 114 -24.80 -14.91 -13.59
C ILE A 114 -23.78 -14.88 -14.73
N ILE A 115 -22.53 -15.20 -14.44
CA ILE A 115 -21.59 -15.61 -15.49
C ILE A 115 -22.03 -17.01 -15.91
N LYS A 116 -22.74 -17.09 -17.03
CA LYS A 116 -23.17 -18.33 -17.67
C LYS A 116 -22.14 -18.72 -18.73
N SER A 117 -21.70 -19.96 -18.70
CA SER A 117 -20.95 -20.55 -19.81
C SER A 117 -21.77 -21.69 -20.39
N ASP A 118 -22.22 -21.51 -21.63
CA ASP A 118 -22.97 -22.51 -22.39
C ASP A 118 -21.98 -23.32 -23.22
N VAL A 119 -21.86 -24.61 -22.92
CA VAL A 119 -20.94 -25.52 -23.61
C VAL A 119 -21.73 -26.64 -24.29
N PRO A 120 -21.80 -26.67 -25.63
CA PRO A 120 -22.53 -27.70 -26.35
C PRO A 120 -21.83 -29.06 -26.21
N VAL A 121 -22.60 -30.09 -25.88
CA VAL A 121 -22.12 -31.46 -25.68
C VAL A 121 -22.31 -32.26 -26.96
N TYR A 122 -21.22 -32.83 -27.48
CA TYR A 122 -21.22 -33.67 -28.67
C TYR A 122 -20.60 -35.04 -28.38
N ILE A 123 -21.10 -36.08 -29.06
CA ILE A 123 -20.43 -37.39 -29.15
C ILE A 123 -20.17 -37.77 -30.60
N ARG A 124 -19.01 -38.37 -30.87
CA ARG A 124 -18.69 -38.91 -32.19
C ARG A 124 -19.13 -40.37 -32.28
N ALA A 125 -20.21 -40.63 -33.02
CA ALA A 125 -20.71 -41.98 -33.28
C ALA A 125 -20.88 -42.19 -34.78
N SER A 126 -20.43 -43.35 -35.29
CA SER A 126 -20.56 -43.72 -36.71
C SER A 126 -20.00 -42.67 -37.69
N GLY A 127 -18.88 -42.03 -37.33
CA GLY A 127 -18.23 -41.02 -38.16
C GLY A 127 -18.88 -39.62 -38.19
N LYS A 128 -20.02 -39.44 -37.51
CA LYS A 128 -20.73 -38.15 -37.38
C LYS A 128 -20.70 -37.65 -35.93
N ASN A 129 -20.72 -36.32 -35.75
CA ASN A 129 -20.92 -35.71 -34.45
C ASN A 129 -22.42 -35.58 -34.19
N ASN A 130 -22.90 -36.19 -33.12
CA ASN A 130 -24.28 -36.08 -32.67
C ASN A 130 -24.32 -35.09 -31.50
N TYR A 131 -25.21 -34.11 -31.59
CA TYR A 131 -25.48 -33.16 -30.52
C TYR A 131 -26.31 -33.82 -29.43
N LEU A 132 -25.98 -33.58 -28.16
CA LEU A 132 -26.60 -34.22 -27.01
C LEU A 132 -27.26 -33.23 -26.03
N GLY A 133 -27.04 -31.93 -26.19
CA GLY A 133 -27.57 -30.88 -25.31
C GLY A 133 -26.52 -29.83 -24.95
N ASP A 134 -26.93 -28.82 -24.17
CA ASP A 134 -26.06 -27.73 -23.71
C ASP A 134 -25.79 -27.84 -22.20
N LEU A 135 -24.51 -27.86 -21.84
CA LEU A 135 -24.06 -27.77 -20.46
C LEU A 135 -23.95 -26.31 -20.05
N VAL A 136 -24.75 -25.88 -19.08
CA VAL A 136 -24.77 -24.52 -18.55
C VAL A 136 -24.06 -24.51 -17.19
N LEU A 137 -22.95 -23.81 -17.12
CA LEU A 137 -22.20 -23.59 -15.87
C LEU A 137 -22.56 -22.24 -15.25
N TYR A 138 -22.84 -22.23 -13.95
CA TYR A 138 -23.14 -21.04 -13.16
C TYR A 138 -21.99 -20.78 -12.18
N ALA A 139 -21.31 -19.65 -12.29
CA ALA A 139 -20.22 -19.29 -11.37
C ALA A 139 -20.74 -18.67 -10.05
N ASP A 140 -20.06 -18.95 -8.93
CA ASP A 140 -20.35 -18.32 -7.62
C ASP A 140 -19.78 -16.89 -7.58
N LEU A 141 -20.67 -15.90 -7.66
CA LEU A 141 -20.31 -14.48 -7.56
C LEU A 141 -19.94 -14.08 -6.13
N ASP A 142 -20.56 -14.70 -5.12
CA ASP A 142 -20.25 -14.43 -3.72
C ASP A 142 -18.85 -14.92 -3.38
N TRP A 143 -18.41 -16.05 -3.96
CA TRP A 143 -17.01 -16.48 -3.87
C TRP A 143 -16.07 -15.42 -4.44
N ALA A 144 -16.35 -14.90 -5.64
CA ALA A 144 -15.52 -13.86 -6.25
C ALA A 144 -15.47 -12.57 -5.40
N PHE A 145 -16.60 -12.13 -4.86
CA PHE A 145 -16.64 -10.98 -3.94
C PHE A 145 -15.85 -11.23 -2.66
N ARG A 146 -15.96 -12.42 -2.06
CA ARG A 146 -15.17 -12.79 -0.86
C ARG A 146 -13.67 -12.72 -1.15
N GLN A 147 -13.23 -13.21 -2.31
CA GLN A 147 -11.83 -13.18 -2.72
C GLN A 147 -11.31 -11.74 -2.87
N VAL A 148 -12.04 -10.88 -3.59
CA VAL A 148 -11.67 -9.47 -3.75
C VAL A 148 -11.68 -8.73 -2.41
N TYR A 149 -12.66 -9.01 -1.55
CA TYR A 149 -12.74 -8.39 -0.22
C TYR A 149 -11.57 -8.80 0.69
N GLN A 150 -11.23 -10.10 0.73
CA GLN A 150 -10.08 -10.59 1.49
C GLN A 150 -8.76 -10.00 0.96
N PHE A 151 -8.60 -9.91 -0.37
CA PHE A 151 -7.45 -9.27 -0.97
C PHE A 151 -7.37 -7.79 -0.60
N ALA A 152 -8.47 -7.04 -0.79
CA ALA A 152 -8.54 -5.61 -0.50
C ALA A 152 -8.25 -5.30 0.98
N THR A 153 -8.85 -6.04 1.90
CA THR A 153 -8.62 -5.86 3.35
C THR A 153 -7.16 -6.13 3.73
N THR A 154 -6.57 -7.21 3.20
CA THR A 154 -5.16 -7.54 3.44
C THR A 154 -4.22 -6.50 2.85
N ARG A 155 -4.53 -5.97 1.66
CA ARG A 155 -3.75 -4.90 1.01
C ARG A 155 -3.85 -3.58 1.74
N LEU A 156 -5.05 -3.16 2.15
CA LEU A 156 -5.26 -1.96 2.94
C LEU A 156 -4.51 -2.02 4.27
N LEU A 157 -4.59 -3.14 5.00
CA LEU A 157 -3.88 -3.30 6.27
C LEU A 157 -2.36 -3.27 6.07
N SER A 158 -1.85 -3.94 5.04
CA SER A 158 -0.44 -3.90 4.68
C SER A 158 0.03 -2.49 4.34
N ASN A 159 -0.79 -1.74 3.59
CA ASN A 159 -0.50 -0.37 3.22
C ASN A 159 -0.44 0.55 4.46
N LEU A 160 -1.37 0.40 5.41
CA LEU A 160 -1.33 1.16 6.66
C LEU A 160 -0.02 0.96 7.42
N VAL A 161 0.44 -0.29 7.57
CA VAL A 161 1.71 -0.58 8.24
C VAL A 161 2.88 0.06 7.49
N LYS A 162 2.92 -0.02 6.16
CA LYS A 162 3.96 0.61 5.34
C LYS A 162 3.96 2.13 5.49
N SER A 163 2.80 2.77 5.39
CA SER A 163 2.67 4.23 5.50
C SER A 163 3.07 4.72 6.90
N ILE A 164 2.63 4.05 7.96
CA ILE A 164 3.03 4.38 9.34
C ILE A 164 4.53 4.21 9.51
N SER A 165 5.11 3.12 8.99
CA SER A 165 6.55 2.86 9.06
C SER A 165 7.34 3.95 8.36
N LEU A 166 6.91 4.39 7.17
CA LEU A 166 7.53 5.49 6.44
C LEU A 166 7.47 6.80 7.22
N LEU A 167 6.32 7.13 7.81
CA LEU A 167 6.16 8.33 8.64
C LEU A 167 7.03 8.29 9.89
N LEU A 168 7.06 7.17 10.60
CA LEU A 168 7.90 6.99 11.80
C LEU A 168 9.38 7.07 11.46
N PHE A 169 9.79 6.41 10.38
CA PHE A 169 11.17 6.45 9.89
C PHE A 169 11.57 7.88 9.49
N GLY A 170 10.74 8.57 8.70
CA GLY A 170 10.98 9.95 8.29
C GLY A 170 11.03 10.91 9.48
N PHE A 171 10.13 10.75 10.46
CA PHE A 171 10.15 11.52 11.70
C PHE A 171 11.42 11.28 12.51
N PHE A 172 11.83 10.02 12.66
CA PHE A 172 13.05 9.66 13.38
C PHE A 172 14.29 10.22 12.69
N ALA A 173 14.39 10.08 11.36
CA ALA A 173 15.46 10.64 10.56
C ALA A 173 15.53 12.17 10.68
N PHE A 174 14.39 12.86 10.55
CA PHE A 174 14.34 14.32 10.69
C PHE A 174 14.78 14.79 12.09
N ARG A 175 14.35 14.08 13.14
CA ARG A 175 14.76 14.39 14.51
C ARG A 175 16.26 14.24 14.71
N MET A 176 16.82 13.14 14.21
CA MET A 176 18.24 12.79 14.37
C MET A 176 19.16 13.70 13.54
N LEU A 177 18.80 13.97 12.29
CA LEU A 177 19.63 14.74 11.35
C LEU A 177 19.50 16.24 11.56
N VAL A 178 18.28 16.75 11.79
CA VAL A 178 18.04 18.20 11.76
C VAL A 178 17.72 18.72 13.15
N ASN A 179 16.66 18.22 13.77
CA ASN A 179 16.05 18.89 14.92
C ASN A 179 16.96 18.93 16.16
N LYS A 180 17.68 17.82 16.45
CA LYS A 180 18.66 17.77 17.55
C LYS A 180 19.77 18.83 17.41
N HIS A 181 20.26 19.04 16.19
CA HIS A 181 21.32 20.01 15.90
C HIS A 181 20.78 21.44 16.01
N LEU A 182 19.58 21.71 15.48
CA LEU A 182 18.93 23.01 15.62
C LEU A 182 18.64 23.37 17.09
N GLU A 183 18.20 22.43 17.91
CA GLU A 183 18.03 22.64 19.35
C GLU A 183 19.37 23.02 20.02
N THR A 184 20.46 22.35 19.63
CA THR A 184 21.82 22.64 20.15
C THR A 184 22.27 24.05 19.77
N ILE A 185 22.12 24.43 18.50
CA ILE A 185 22.46 25.76 17.99
C ILE A 185 21.61 26.82 18.72
N SER A 186 20.30 26.59 18.82
CA SER A 186 19.37 27.53 19.47
C SER A 186 19.72 27.74 20.93
N HIS A 187 19.98 26.67 21.68
CA HIS A 187 20.40 26.76 23.08
C HIS A 187 21.73 27.48 23.24
N PHE A 188 22.70 27.22 22.36
CA PHE A 188 24.00 27.89 22.40
C PHE A 188 23.85 29.40 22.21
N VAL A 189 23.14 29.84 21.17
CA VAL A 189 22.91 31.27 20.90
C VAL A 189 22.11 31.92 22.04
N ALA A 190 21.05 31.25 22.53
CA ALA A 190 20.23 31.74 23.63
C ALA A 190 20.99 31.90 24.96
N SER A 191 22.01 31.07 25.20
CA SER A 191 22.81 31.11 26.42
C SER A 191 23.77 32.31 26.49
N GLY A 192 23.89 33.10 25.42
CA GLY A 192 24.79 34.26 25.36
C GLY A 192 26.27 33.89 25.42
N LYS A 193 26.62 32.62 25.21
CA LYS A 193 28.00 32.13 25.21
C LYS A 193 28.86 32.79 24.14
N THR A 194 28.27 33.21 23.02
CA THR A 194 28.90 34.02 21.98
C THR A 194 29.39 35.40 22.46
N LEU A 195 28.95 35.86 23.62
CA LEU A 195 29.34 37.16 24.20
C LEU A 195 30.30 37.01 25.39
N ARG A 196 30.69 35.79 25.76
CA ARG A 196 31.69 35.55 26.81
C ARG A 196 33.10 35.78 26.29
N VAL A 197 34.01 36.17 27.18
CA VAL A 197 35.44 36.29 26.89
C VAL A 197 36.19 35.21 27.68
N PRO A 198 36.88 34.26 27.02
CA PRO A 198 37.00 34.09 25.57
C PRO A 198 35.70 33.57 24.92
N VAL A 199 35.50 33.84 23.62
CA VAL A 199 34.35 33.32 22.86
C VAL A 199 34.44 31.80 22.82
N GLU A 200 33.42 31.16 23.37
CA GLU A 200 33.24 29.71 23.27
C GLU A 200 32.83 29.39 21.83
N LYS A 201 33.48 28.41 21.19
CA LYS A 201 33.14 28.01 19.83
C LYS A 201 31.93 27.06 19.86
N LEU A 202 30.95 27.28 19.00
CA LEU A 202 29.87 26.32 18.77
C LEU A 202 30.44 25.11 18.03
N GLU A 203 30.41 23.97 18.70
CA GLU A 203 30.72 22.67 18.12
C GLU A 203 29.51 21.75 18.33
N ILE A 204 29.10 21.06 17.28
CA ILE A 204 28.02 20.09 17.35
C ILE A 204 28.59 18.69 17.18
N ASP A 205 28.15 17.77 18.02
CA ASP A 205 28.51 16.36 17.91
C ASP A 205 27.84 15.74 16.66
N ARG A 206 28.66 15.51 15.64
CA ARG A 206 28.28 14.95 14.33
C ARG A 206 28.51 13.44 14.23
N ASN A 207 28.64 12.71 15.34
CA ASN A 207 28.85 11.26 15.31
C ASN A 207 27.56 10.50 14.95
N THR A 208 27.05 10.73 13.75
CA THR A 208 25.89 10.05 13.16
C THR A 208 26.31 9.38 11.86
N PHE A 209 25.76 8.18 11.65
CA PHE A 209 26.06 7.30 10.50
C PHE A 209 25.82 7.94 9.11
N ALA A 210 25.14 9.08 9.05
CA ALA A 210 24.77 9.78 7.83
C ALA A 210 25.64 11.01 7.54
N TYR A 211 26.63 11.32 8.38
CA TYR A 211 27.55 12.43 8.13
C TYR A 211 28.56 12.03 7.04
N ALA A 212 28.29 12.45 5.80
CA ALA A 212 29.11 12.14 4.63
C ALA A 212 30.07 13.27 4.23
N GLY A 213 30.05 14.39 4.96
CA GLY A 213 30.83 15.59 4.66
C GLY A 213 30.11 16.85 5.10
N TRP A 214 30.68 17.99 4.73
CA TRP A 214 30.15 19.32 5.03
C TRP A 214 28.70 19.47 4.54
N ASP A 215 27.78 19.85 5.43
CA ASP A 215 26.34 19.98 5.16
C ASP A 215 25.80 21.38 5.48
N GLU A 216 24.52 21.63 5.19
CA GLU A 216 23.88 22.94 5.45
C GLU A 216 23.87 23.33 6.94
N ILE A 217 23.93 22.35 7.85
CA ILE A 217 24.04 22.64 9.29
C ILE A 217 25.47 23.12 9.61
N ASP A 218 26.51 22.64 8.91
CA ASP A 218 27.89 23.13 9.06
C ASP A 218 28.04 24.57 8.57
N ASP A 219 27.36 24.93 7.48
CA ASP A 219 27.27 26.32 7.02
C ASP A 219 26.68 27.23 8.11
N VAL A 220 25.59 26.79 8.75
CA VAL A 220 24.97 27.55 9.85
C VAL A 220 25.91 27.65 11.06
N VAL A 221 26.58 26.56 11.45
CA VAL A 221 27.56 26.56 12.55
C VAL A 221 28.72 27.51 12.27
N SER A 222 29.27 27.47 11.05
CA SER A 222 30.35 28.34 10.61
C SER A 222 29.95 29.81 10.67
N ALA A 223 28.77 30.16 10.14
CA ALA A 223 28.23 31.51 10.18
C ALA A 223 28.00 32.02 11.60
N VAL A 224 27.45 31.19 12.50
CA VAL A 224 27.25 31.56 13.92
C VAL A 224 28.58 31.80 14.62
N ASN A 225 29.59 30.95 14.38
CA ASN A 225 30.93 31.13 14.93
C ASN A 225 31.61 32.40 14.41
N GLN A 226 31.50 32.69 13.12
CA GLN A 226 32.04 33.90 12.52
C GLN A 226 31.42 35.17 13.12
N LEU A 227 30.08 35.18 13.29
CA LEU A 227 29.39 36.29 13.95
C LEU A 227 29.88 36.51 15.38
N GLY A 228 30.08 35.43 16.16
CA GLY A 228 30.62 35.52 17.52
C GLY A 228 32.01 36.17 17.55
N TYR A 229 32.88 35.80 16.60
CA TYR A 229 34.22 36.36 16.49
C TYR A 229 34.20 37.85 16.12
N GLU A 230 33.39 38.24 15.12
CA GLU A 230 33.26 39.63 14.68
C GLU A 230 32.71 40.53 15.78
N LEU A 231 31.68 40.08 16.52
CA LEU A 231 31.15 40.81 17.68
C LEU A 231 32.22 41.03 18.74
N GLN A 232 32.99 40.01 19.09
CA GLN A 232 34.05 40.14 20.10
C GLN A 232 35.15 41.11 19.65
N HIS A 233 35.57 41.02 18.38
CA HIS A 233 36.57 41.92 17.82
C HIS A 233 36.12 43.38 17.89
N HIS A 234 34.87 43.66 17.51
CA HIS A 234 34.30 45.02 17.58
C HIS A 234 34.16 45.53 19.01
N ILE A 235 33.67 44.70 19.95
CA ILE A 235 33.58 45.08 21.37
C ILE A 235 34.98 45.40 21.93
N GLY A 236 35.97 44.56 21.63
CA GLY A 236 37.35 44.79 22.07
C GLY A 236 37.91 46.12 21.57
N LYS A 237 37.69 46.44 20.29
CA LYS A 237 38.13 47.69 19.66
C LYS A 237 37.49 48.93 20.30
N VAL A 238 36.19 48.86 20.62
CA VAL A 238 35.48 49.96 21.30
C VAL A 238 36.01 50.17 22.72
N VAL A 239 36.27 49.08 23.47
CA VAL A 239 36.81 49.17 24.82
C VAL A 239 38.21 49.79 24.82
N THR A 240 39.07 49.43 23.86
CA THR A 240 40.40 50.04 23.73
C THR A 240 40.31 51.52 23.35
N MET A 241 39.40 51.90 22.44
CA MET A 241 39.19 53.30 22.07
C MET A 241 38.68 54.15 23.23
N MET A 242 37.78 53.63 24.07
CA MET A 242 37.32 54.35 25.26
C MET A 242 38.46 54.55 26.27
N ARG A 243 39.32 53.53 26.44
CA ARG A 243 40.47 53.59 27.37
C ARG A 243 41.58 54.54 26.92
N GLU A 244 41.72 54.78 25.61
CA GLU A 244 42.69 55.74 25.06
C GLU A 244 42.17 57.19 25.05
N ALA A 245 40.86 57.40 25.25
CA ALA A 245 40.21 58.70 25.28
C ALA A 245 40.11 59.31 26.71
N GLU A 246 40.40 58.53 27.75
CA GLU A 246 40.60 58.96 29.14
C GLU A 246 42.07 59.29 29.43
#